data_AF-A0A6G3MG73-F1
#
_entry.id   AF-A0A6G3MG73-F1
#
_cell.length_a   1.000
_cell.length_b   1.000
_cell.length_c   1.000
_cell.angle_alpha   90.00
_cell.angle_beta   90.00
_cell.angle_gamma   90.00
#
_symmetry.space_group_name_H-M   'P 1'
#
loop_
_entity.id
_entity.type
_entity.pdbx_description
1 polymer ?
#
loop_
_entity_poly.entity_id
_entity_poly.type
_entity_poly.pdbx_seq_one_letter_code
_entity_poly.pdbx_strand_id
1 'polypeptide(L)'
;NEDIDVVENNNGNLTPIEEEVEEEQQDAWNLENEEVVLDDELLEIPLIEISIDPKPIYTEEYIKSNLPVVQIMTGSFQSAFRYLSSRFGIINFEPLKTVFISTYINSKLLIPSFLPCQYLVSYPSTSLDLFASCPINISQIQSAIQSGFQLTTSGKFSEAMDVFLDALYKCMLVVIINKKELNEIISLVRTCKEYIVGLSLELERRSLQNAPNRSAELAAYFTQCDLQPTHTVLVLRIAMNLMFKLKNYKTTSVLAKRVLDLAPSTDICNQARKLIAVSEKNGLSNEIQLNYDELNPSVVCCGSFTPIFTGETKITCCFCLSYYKPCYINKICRICKIAEIGTKAAGFSIQANINISPS
;
A
#
# COMPACT_ATOMS: atom_id res chain seq x y z
N ASN A 1 -62.13 47.37 5.02
CA ASN A 1 -61.45 46.63 6.12
C ASN A 1 -60.00 47.11 6.25
N GLU A 2 -59.65 48.25 6.85
CA GLU A 2 -60.38 49.06 7.85
C GLU A 2 -60.76 48.20 9.08
N ASP A 3 -60.67 48.65 10.32
CA ASP A 3 -60.47 50.01 10.85
C ASP A 3 -59.18 50.05 11.71
N ILE A 4 -58.47 51.13 12.04
CA ILE A 4 -58.71 52.58 12.12
C ILE A 4 -59.63 53.01 13.27
N ASP A 5 -59.07 53.70 14.27
CA ASP A 5 -59.76 54.83 14.91
C ASP A 5 -58.76 55.86 15.47
N VAL A 6 -59.01 57.14 15.14
CA VAL A 6 -58.23 58.32 15.56
C VAL A 6 -59.22 59.45 15.83
N VAL A 7 -59.08 60.13 16.97
CA VAL A 7 -59.64 61.47 17.23
C VAL A 7 -58.60 62.18 18.11
N GLU A 8 -57.83 63.18 17.64
CA GLU A 8 -58.22 64.61 17.45
C GLU A 8 -58.76 65.28 18.75
N ASN A 9 -58.47 66.52 19.13
CA ASN A 9 -58.01 67.74 18.45
C ASN A 9 -57.20 68.63 19.44
N ASN A 10 -56.01 69.16 19.10
CA ASN A 10 -55.70 70.47 18.47
C ASN A 10 -55.63 71.73 19.37
N ASN A 11 -54.62 72.56 19.07
CA ASN A 11 -54.41 73.99 19.39
C ASN A 11 -53.95 74.46 20.80
N GLY A 12 -52.73 75.02 20.86
CA GLY A 12 -52.60 76.46 21.10
C GLY A 12 -51.79 77.00 22.31
N ASN A 13 -50.54 77.38 22.04
CA ASN A 13 -49.74 78.45 22.69
C ASN A 13 -49.20 78.34 24.14
N LEU A 14 -47.85 78.22 24.19
CA LEU A 14 -46.89 79.15 24.84
C LEU A 14 -46.93 79.45 26.36
N THR A 15 -45.98 78.84 27.09
CA THR A 15 -44.94 79.42 28.02
C THR A 15 -45.29 80.50 29.07
N PRO A 16 -44.51 80.65 30.18
CA PRO A 16 -43.45 79.81 30.78
C PRO A 16 -43.83 79.38 32.24
N ILE A 17 -43.02 78.65 33.02
CA ILE A 17 -41.88 79.11 33.84
C ILE A 17 -41.23 77.87 34.51
N GLU A 18 -39.89 77.79 34.40
CA GLU A 18 -38.84 77.24 35.31
C GLU A 18 -39.15 75.97 36.17
N GLU A 19 -38.23 75.00 36.34
CA GLU A 19 -36.75 75.05 36.27
C GLU A 19 -36.15 73.99 35.34
N GLU A 20 -35.03 74.33 34.69
CA GLU A 20 -34.29 73.46 33.76
C GLU A 20 -33.33 72.53 34.52
N VAL A 21 -33.33 71.23 34.16
CA VAL A 21 -32.25 70.30 34.52
C VAL A 21 -31.29 70.27 33.33
N GLU A 22 -30.33 71.19 33.31
CA GLU A 22 -29.29 71.20 32.28
C GLU A 22 -28.32 70.02 32.47
N GLU A 23 -27.96 69.37 31.36
CA GLU A 23 -26.97 68.30 31.30
C GLU A 23 -25.55 68.88 31.42
N GLU A 24 -25.01 69.00 32.63
CA GLU A 24 -23.56 69.20 32.78
C GLU A 24 -22.81 67.94 32.34
N GLN A 25 -22.24 68.02 31.13
CA GLN A 25 -21.32 67.04 30.57
C GLN A 25 -20.04 66.96 31.43
N GLN A 26 -20.05 66.12 32.46
CA GLN A 26 -18.83 65.79 33.19
C GLN A 26 -17.96 64.85 32.35
N ASP A 27 -16.86 65.39 31.83
CA ASP A 27 -15.81 64.66 31.14
C ASP A 27 -15.31 63.49 32.01
N ALA A 28 -15.72 62.26 31.67
CA ALA A 28 -15.36 61.02 32.36
C ALA A 28 -13.88 60.59 32.13
N TRP A 29 -13.02 61.54 31.78
CA TRP A 29 -11.61 61.35 31.41
C TRP A 29 -10.66 62.31 32.12
N ASN A 30 -11.10 62.96 33.20
CA ASN A 30 -10.26 63.83 34.02
C ASN A 30 -9.31 63.01 34.93
N LEU A 31 -8.39 62.26 34.32
CA LEU A 31 -7.35 61.43 34.94
C LEU A 31 -6.09 62.24 35.29
N GLU A 32 -6.25 63.51 35.64
CA GLU A 32 -5.17 64.29 36.23
C GLU A 32 -5.25 64.17 37.77
N ASN A 33 -4.27 63.45 38.34
CA ASN A 33 -4.00 63.24 39.78
C ASN A 33 -4.53 61.97 40.48
N GLU A 34 -4.69 60.84 39.77
CA GLU A 34 -4.53 59.51 40.41
C GLU A 34 -3.10 59.00 40.18
N GLU A 35 -2.19 59.27 41.12
CA GLU A 35 -0.91 58.54 41.18
C GLU A 35 -1.21 57.08 41.50
N VAL A 36 -1.07 56.21 40.50
CA VAL A 36 -1.12 54.75 40.69
C VAL A 36 0.06 54.35 41.56
N VAL A 37 -0.19 54.16 42.86
CA VAL A 37 0.76 53.56 43.79
C VAL A 37 0.97 52.11 43.36
N LEU A 38 2.04 51.87 42.62
CA LEU A 38 2.56 50.53 42.37
C LEU A 38 3.15 50.03 43.68
N ASP A 39 2.60 48.96 44.25
CA ASP A 39 3.23 48.26 45.36
C ASP A 39 4.59 47.72 44.89
N ASP A 40 5.70 48.29 45.42
CA ASP A 40 7.07 47.90 45.05
C ASP A 40 7.37 46.41 45.35
N GLU A 41 6.55 45.73 46.18
CA GLU A 41 6.62 44.27 46.41
C GLU A 41 6.30 43.43 45.16
N LEU A 42 5.67 44.00 44.12
CA LEU A 42 5.43 43.30 42.84
C LEU A 42 6.67 43.29 41.89
N LEU A 43 7.75 44.00 42.23
CA LEU A 43 8.93 44.11 41.37
C LEU A 43 9.96 42.98 41.56
N GLU A 44 9.90 42.22 42.67
CA GLU A 44 10.68 40.99 42.83
C GLU A 44 9.87 39.77 42.39
N ILE A 45 9.67 39.62 41.07
CA ILE A 45 9.40 38.30 40.50
C ILE A 45 10.73 37.52 40.54
N PRO A 46 10.93 36.53 41.43
CA PRO A 46 12.12 35.71 41.37
C PRO A 46 12.14 35.02 40.00
N LEU A 47 13.28 35.11 39.31
CA LEU A 47 13.58 34.32 38.11
C LEU A 47 13.74 32.84 38.50
N ILE A 48 12.61 32.22 38.84
CA ILE A 48 12.48 30.78 38.96
C ILE A 48 12.64 30.27 37.53
N GLU A 49 13.80 29.71 37.21
CA GLU A 49 13.98 28.91 36.00
C GLU A 49 13.12 27.64 36.12
N ILE A 50 11.83 27.79 35.80
CA ILE A 50 10.91 26.67 35.66
C ILE A 50 11.39 25.89 34.43
N SER A 51 12.15 24.83 34.67
CA SER A 51 12.52 23.88 33.62
C SER A 51 11.23 23.31 33.02
N ILE A 52 10.90 23.74 31.80
CA ILE A 52 9.73 23.24 31.10
C ILE A 52 10.06 21.83 30.62
N ASP A 53 9.58 20.83 31.35
CA ASP A 53 9.71 19.43 30.94
C ASP A 53 9.15 19.24 29.52
N PRO A 54 9.94 18.68 28.59
CA PRO A 54 9.52 18.54 27.20
C PRO A 54 8.37 17.53 27.10
N LYS A 55 7.17 18.03 26.80
CA LYS A 55 6.01 17.18 26.53
C LYS A 55 6.29 16.26 25.34
N PRO A 56 5.82 14.99 25.36
CA PRO A 56 6.02 14.07 24.26
C PRO A 56 5.36 14.60 22.98
N ILE A 57 6.10 14.53 21.87
CA ILE A 57 5.69 15.06 20.55
C ILE A 57 4.44 14.35 20.01
N TYR A 58 4.27 13.06 20.35
CA TYR A 58 3.11 12.26 19.99
C TYR A 58 2.33 11.88 21.26
N THR A 59 1.02 11.70 21.13
CA THR A 59 0.17 11.21 22.22
C THR A 59 0.55 9.77 22.60
N GLU A 60 0.15 9.36 23.79
CA GLU A 60 0.40 7.98 24.26
C GLU A 60 -0.24 6.91 23.35
N GLU A 61 -1.33 7.22 22.66
CA GLU A 61 -2.01 6.32 21.73
C GLU A 61 -1.11 5.92 20.55
N TYR A 62 -0.44 6.89 19.93
CA TYR A 62 0.52 6.64 18.86
C TYR A 62 1.68 5.75 19.35
N ILE A 63 2.20 6.02 20.55
CA ILE A 63 3.31 5.27 21.16
C ILE A 63 2.89 3.84 21.51
N LYS A 64 1.71 3.66 22.11
CA LYS A 64 1.13 2.36 22.51
C LYS A 64 0.56 1.54 21.35
N SER A 65 0.47 2.12 20.15
CA SER A 65 -0.11 1.45 18.99
C SER A 65 0.71 0.22 18.54
N ASN A 66 0.04 -0.91 18.34
CA ASN A 66 0.64 -2.15 17.81
C ASN A 66 0.75 -2.14 16.26
N LEU A 67 0.63 -0.97 15.63
CA LEU A 67 0.55 -0.83 14.18
C LEU A 67 1.92 -0.44 13.59
N PRO A 68 2.50 -1.26 12.69
CA PRO A 68 3.79 -0.96 12.08
C PRO A 68 3.88 0.42 11.45
N VAL A 69 2.85 0.83 10.70
CA VAL A 69 2.84 2.12 10.01
C VAL A 69 2.86 3.30 10.98
N VAL A 70 2.15 3.23 12.10
CA VAL A 70 2.14 4.28 13.13
C VAL A 70 3.50 4.36 13.84
N GLN A 71 4.14 3.22 14.10
CA GLN A 71 5.51 3.18 14.64
C GLN A 71 6.55 3.72 13.64
N ILE A 72 6.34 3.55 12.33
CA ILE A 72 7.16 4.19 11.28
C ILE A 72 6.91 5.70 11.26
N MET A 73 5.65 6.15 11.29
CA MET A 73 5.29 7.58 11.32
C MET A 73 5.86 8.31 12.53
N THR A 74 5.93 7.66 13.70
CA THR A 74 6.54 8.23 14.91
C THR A 74 8.07 8.22 14.92
N GLY A 75 8.72 7.54 13.96
CA GLY A 75 10.18 7.35 13.92
C GLY A 75 10.70 6.18 14.76
N SER A 76 9.81 5.43 15.41
CA SER A 76 10.11 4.26 16.26
C SER A 76 10.37 3.00 15.41
N PHE A 77 11.39 3.05 14.54
CA PHE A 77 11.67 1.97 13.59
C PHE A 77 12.00 0.63 14.26
N GLN A 78 12.62 0.65 15.45
CA GLN A 78 12.91 -0.58 16.21
C GLN A 78 11.65 -1.33 16.64
N SER A 79 10.61 -0.59 17.06
CA SER A 79 9.29 -1.17 17.37
C SER A 79 8.59 -1.64 16.11
N ALA A 80 8.63 -0.85 15.03
CA ALA A 80 8.08 -1.25 13.73
C ALA A 80 8.69 -2.57 13.22
N PHE A 81 10.02 -2.73 13.28
CA PHE A 81 10.70 -3.98 12.92
C PHE A 81 10.20 -5.16 13.76
N ARG A 82 10.09 -5.01 15.08
CA ARG A 82 9.57 -6.07 15.99
C ARG A 82 8.14 -6.50 15.63
N TYR A 83 7.23 -5.55 15.40
CA TYR A 83 5.85 -5.87 15.02
C TYR A 83 5.79 -6.57 13.66
N LEU A 84 6.63 -6.17 12.70
CA LEU A 84 6.68 -6.75 11.36
C LEU A 84 7.33 -8.13 11.30
N SER A 85 8.40 -8.38 12.07
CA SER A 85 8.96 -9.72 12.26
C SER A 85 7.92 -10.66 12.89
N SER A 86 7.22 -10.22 13.94
CA SER A 86 6.17 -11.00 14.61
C SER A 86 4.97 -11.29 13.69
N ARG A 87 4.55 -10.31 12.88
CA ARG A 87 3.34 -10.42 12.04
C ARG A 87 3.57 -11.11 10.70
N PHE A 88 4.71 -10.90 10.06
CA PHE A 88 4.96 -11.33 8.68
C PHE A 88 6.23 -12.18 8.51
N GLY A 89 6.96 -12.50 9.58
CA GLY A 89 8.19 -13.30 9.51
C GLY A 89 9.35 -12.61 8.82
N ILE A 90 9.44 -11.28 8.91
CA ILE A 90 10.53 -10.51 8.28
C ILE A 90 11.84 -10.67 9.05
N ILE A 91 12.90 -10.96 8.30
CA ILE A 91 14.29 -10.95 8.78
C ILE A 91 15.09 -9.85 8.08
N ASN A 92 14.92 -9.71 6.76
CA ASN A 92 15.67 -8.72 5.98
C ASN A 92 14.86 -7.43 5.79
N PHE A 93 15.28 -6.36 6.44
CA PHE A 93 14.65 -5.04 6.37
C PHE A 93 15.31 -4.08 5.36
N GLU A 94 16.46 -4.45 4.76
CA GLU A 94 17.17 -3.58 3.81
C GLU A 94 16.30 -3.12 2.62
N PRO A 95 15.51 -3.99 1.95
CA PRO A 95 14.64 -3.55 0.85
C PRO A 95 13.51 -2.60 1.26
N LEU A 96 13.18 -2.53 2.55
CA LEU A 96 12.09 -1.71 3.08
C LEU A 96 12.53 -0.26 3.37
N LYS A 97 13.83 0.04 3.35
CA LYS A 97 14.39 1.36 3.70
C LYS A 97 13.70 2.52 2.99
N THR A 98 13.49 2.41 1.67
CA THR A 98 12.83 3.45 0.87
C THR A 98 11.37 3.66 1.27
N VAL A 99 10.63 2.58 1.52
CA VAL A 99 9.23 2.61 1.97
C VAL A 99 9.13 3.22 3.37
N PHE A 100 10.03 2.87 4.28
CA PHE A 100 10.05 3.41 5.66
C PHE A 100 10.35 4.91 5.68
N ILE A 101 11.40 5.34 4.98
CA ILE A 101 11.81 6.76 4.93
C ILE A 101 10.72 7.61 4.27
N SER A 102 10.16 7.17 3.14
CA SER A 102 9.05 7.88 2.49
C SER A 102 7.80 7.95 3.37
N THR A 103 7.41 6.86 4.05
CA THR A 103 6.29 6.84 5.00
C THR A 103 6.52 7.82 6.16
N TYR A 104 7.73 7.84 6.73
CA TYR A 104 8.09 8.77 7.80
C TYR A 104 8.01 10.23 7.33
N ILE A 105 8.63 10.58 6.20
CA ILE A 105 8.64 11.96 5.67
C ILE A 105 7.22 12.42 5.31
N ASN A 106 6.43 11.59 4.62
CA ASN A 106 5.07 11.92 4.19
C ASN A 106 4.06 12.01 5.36
N SER A 107 4.47 11.69 6.59
CA SER A 107 3.64 11.81 7.81
C SER A 107 3.92 13.09 8.61
N LYS A 108 4.64 14.05 8.02
CA LYS A 108 5.04 15.32 8.66
C LYS A 108 4.54 16.48 7.81
N LEU A 109 4.02 17.51 8.47
CA LEU A 109 3.63 18.75 7.82
C LEU A 109 4.65 19.84 8.17
N LEU A 110 5.23 20.47 7.15
CA LEU A 110 6.16 21.58 7.32
C LEU A 110 5.40 22.90 7.09
N ILE A 111 5.18 23.66 8.15
CA ILE A 111 4.51 24.95 8.10
C ILE A 111 5.59 26.05 8.04
N PRO A 112 5.61 26.90 6.99
CA PRO A 112 6.55 28.01 6.93
C PRO A 112 6.26 29.03 8.03
N SER A 113 7.29 29.41 8.78
CA SER A 113 7.23 30.50 9.75
C SER A 113 7.62 31.82 9.08
N PHE A 114 7.06 32.93 9.55
CA PHE A 114 7.47 34.29 9.14
C PHE A 114 8.81 34.70 9.78
N LEU A 115 9.23 34.04 10.86
CA LEU A 115 10.50 34.32 11.54
C LEU A 115 11.69 33.81 10.71
N PRO A 116 12.84 34.53 10.71
CA PRO A 116 14.03 34.13 9.96
C PRO A 116 14.74 32.87 10.51
N CYS A 117 14.17 32.22 11.52
CA CYS A 117 14.63 30.94 12.05
C CYS A 117 13.46 29.95 12.23
N GLN A 118 13.68 28.76 11.68
CA GLN A 118 12.92 27.52 11.83
C GLN A 118 11.51 27.45 11.21
N TYR A 119 11.32 26.43 10.38
CA TYR A 119 10.02 25.93 9.99
C TYR A 119 9.34 25.24 11.18
N LEU A 120 8.03 25.38 11.31
CA LEU A 120 7.25 24.63 12.30
C LEU A 120 6.93 23.25 11.75
N VAL A 121 7.33 22.19 12.46
CA VAL A 121 6.95 20.81 12.12
C VAL A 121 5.69 20.45 12.88
N SER A 122 4.60 20.22 12.15
CA SER A 122 3.35 19.70 12.69
C SER A 122 3.23 18.19 12.45
N TYR A 123 2.61 17.52 13.42
CA TYR A 123 2.41 16.08 13.48
C TYR A 123 0.89 15.81 13.47
N PRO A 124 0.41 14.72 12.85
CA PRO A 124 -1.02 14.44 12.78
C PRO A 124 -1.65 14.29 14.18
N SER A 125 -2.64 15.14 14.46
CA SER A 125 -3.45 15.11 15.69
C SER A 125 -4.29 13.83 15.79
N THR A 126 -4.49 13.32 17.01
CA THR A 126 -5.43 12.21 17.29
C THR A 126 -6.89 12.56 17.07
N SER A 127 -7.25 13.85 16.97
CA SER A 127 -8.61 14.30 16.64
C SER A 127 -9.03 13.98 15.20
N LEU A 128 -8.08 13.62 14.35
CA LEU A 128 -8.31 13.01 13.04
C LEU A 128 -8.02 11.51 13.17
N ASP A 129 -8.95 10.69 12.70
CA ASP A 129 -8.80 9.23 12.69
C ASP A 129 -7.37 8.80 12.33
N LEU A 130 -6.76 7.96 13.18
CA LEU A 130 -5.44 7.36 12.94
C LEU A 130 -5.32 6.73 11.54
N PHE A 131 -6.46 6.26 11.02
CA PHE A 131 -6.65 5.72 9.68
C PHE A 131 -6.54 6.78 8.57
N ALA A 132 -7.15 7.96 8.75
CA ALA A 132 -7.12 9.07 7.79
C ALA A 132 -5.74 9.71 7.67
N SER A 133 -4.94 9.66 8.75
CA SER A 133 -3.57 10.18 8.79
C SER A 133 -2.52 9.25 8.16
N CYS A 134 -2.89 8.04 7.71
CA CYS A 134 -1.97 7.08 7.11
C CYS A 134 -1.58 7.50 5.68
N PRO A 135 -0.28 7.70 5.35
CA PRO A 135 0.13 8.18 4.03
C PRO A 135 0.00 7.13 2.91
N ILE A 136 -0.16 5.85 3.26
CA ILE A 136 -0.32 4.73 2.34
C ILE A 136 -1.78 4.27 2.34
N ASN A 137 -2.39 4.22 1.16
CA ASN A 137 -3.76 3.73 0.96
C ASN A 137 -3.83 2.67 -0.15
N ILE A 138 -4.98 1.99 -0.25
CA ILE A 138 -5.21 0.90 -1.21
C ILE A 138 -5.18 1.42 -2.67
N SER A 139 -5.69 2.63 -2.93
CA SER A 139 -5.78 3.19 -4.28
C SER A 139 -4.40 3.56 -4.88
N GLN A 140 -3.44 4.03 -4.06
CA GLN A 140 -2.04 4.19 -4.47
C GLN A 140 -1.41 2.85 -4.88
N ILE A 141 -1.67 1.77 -4.13
CA ILE A 141 -1.15 0.42 -4.41
C ILE A 141 -1.76 -0.11 -5.71
N GLN A 142 -3.07 0.08 -5.92
CA GLN A 142 -3.73 -0.24 -7.19
C GLN A 142 -3.13 0.53 -8.37
N SER A 143 -2.88 1.83 -8.22
CA SER A 143 -2.22 2.66 -9.24
C SER A 143 -0.81 2.15 -9.59
N ALA A 144 0.00 1.80 -8.57
CA ALA A 144 1.32 1.19 -8.78
C ALA A 144 1.23 -0.15 -9.54
N ILE A 145 0.25 -1.00 -9.20
CA ILE A 145 0.00 -2.27 -9.88
C ILE A 145 -0.41 -2.05 -11.35
N GLN A 146 -1.23 -1.04 -11.66
CA GLN A 146 -1.57 -0.67 -13.05
C GLN A 146 -0.33 -0.21 -13.84
N SER A 147 0.58 0.54 -13.22
CA SER A 147 1.88 0.89 -13.82
C SER A 147 2.72 -0.38 -14.09
N GLY A 148 2.76 -1.31 -13.14
CA GLY A 148 3.39 -2.63 -13.32
C GLY A 148 2.84 -3.43 -14.51
N PHE A 149 1.52 -3.36 -14.78
CA PHE A 149 0.91 -3.97 -15.96
C PHE A 149 1.37 -3.31 -17.27
N GLN A 150 1.49 -1.98 -17.30
CA GLN A 150 1.99 -1.25 -18.48
C GLN A 150 3.48 -1.57 -18.76
N LEU A 151 4.31 -1.65 -17.71
CA LEU A 151 5.70 -2.08 -17.79
C LEU A 151 5.82 -3.55 -18.25
N THR A 152 4.90 -4.41 -17.83
CA THR A 152 4.83 -5.82 -18.28
C THR A 152 4.47 -5.90 -19.77
N THR A 153 3.45 -5.15 -20.22
CA THR A 153 3.05 -5.09 -21.64
C THR A 153 4.18 -4.54 -22.54
N SER A 154 4.93 -3.54 -22.06
CA SER A 154 6.08 -2.98 -22.79
C SER A 154 7.36 -3.84 -22.74
N GLY A 155 7.35 -4.99 -22.05
CA GLY A 155 8.47 -5.93 -21.98
C GLY A 155 9.59 -5.55 -21.01
N LYS A 156 9.38 -4.50 -20.20
CA LYS A 156 10.33 -3.98 -19.21
C LYS A 156 10.28 -4.76 -17.89
N PHE A 157 10.62 -6.04 -17.95
CA PHE A 157 10.34 -6.98 -16.85
C PHE A 157 11.08 -6.68 -15.53
N SER A 158 12.30 -6.15 -15.56
CA SER A 158 13.03 -5.77 -14.34
C SER A 158 12.35 -4.59 -13.63
N GLU A 159 12.06 -3.51 -14.37
CA GLU A 159 11.33 -2.34 -13.85
C GLU A 159 9.94 -2.74 -13.34
N ALA A 160 9.22 -3.59 -14.07
CA ALA A 160 7.91 -4.11 -13.65
C ALA A 160 7.99 -4.89 -12.33
N MET A 161 8.99 -5.78 -12.20
CA MET A 161 9.20 -6.57 -10.98
C MET A 161 9.48 -5.69 -9.76
N ASP A 162 10.29 -4.64 -9.90
CA ASP A 162 10.60 -3.73 -8.80
C ASP A 162 9.37 -2.89 -8.40
N VAL A 163 8.51 -2.49 -9.35
CA VAL A 163 7.21 -1.84 -9.06
C VAL A 163 6.26 -2.79 -8.33
N PHE A 164 6.16 -4.07 -8.74
CA PHE A 164 5.34 -5.05 -8.01
C PHE A 164 5.89 -5.36 -6.61
N LEU A 165 7.21 -5.32 -6.40
CA LEU A 165 7.83 -5.49 -5.09
C LEU A 165 7.53 -4.30 -4.17
N ASP A 166 7.67 -3.06 -4.65
CA ASP A 166 7.32 -1.86 -3.89
C ASP A 166 5.82 -1.82 -3.53
N ALA A 167 4.93 -2.15 -4.48
CA ALA A 167 3.50 -2.30 -4.23
C ALA A 167 3.20 -3.38 -3.18
N LEU A 168 3.87 -4.53 -3.27
CA LEU A 168 3.76 -5.62 -2.29
C LEU A 168 4.21 -5.16 -0.90
N TYR A 169 5.34 -4.45 -0.77
CA TYR A 169 5.81 -3.91 0.51
C TYR A 169 4.84 -2.89 1.10
N LYS A 170 4.23 -2.04 0.27
CA LYS A 170 3.21 -1.08 0.72
C LYS A 170 1.97 -1.75 1.30
N CYS A 171 1.53 -2.90 0.76
CA CYS A 171 0.41 -3.68 1.34
C CYS A 171 0.61 -4.01 2.83
N MET A 172 1.86 -4.22 3.26
CA MET A 172 2.21 -4.54 4.65
C MET A 172 1.91 -3.41 5.64
N LEU A 173 1.91 -2.16 5.16
CA LEU A 173 1.74 -0.95 5.96
C LEU A 173 0.32 -0.39 5.90
N VAL A 174 -0.59 -1.00 5.12
CA VAL A 174 -1.99 -0.61 5.09
C VAL A 174 -2.68 -0.97 6.39
N VAL A 175 -3.42 -0.01 6.93
CA VAL A 175 -4.31 -0.19 8.07
C VAL A 175 -5.62 -0.81 7.57
N ILE A 176 -6.05 -1.92 8.16
CA ILE A 176 -7.19 -2.72 7.67
C ILE A 176 -8.32 -2.68 8.70
N ILE A 177 -9.41 -2.00 8.37
CA ILE A 177 -10.60 -1.80 9.21
C ILE A 177 -11.64 -2.88 8.90
N ASN A 178 -11.87 -3.15 7.62
CA ASN A 178 -13.00 -3.96 7.16
C ASN A 178 -12.57 -5.31 6.57
N LYS A 179 -13.46 -6.31 6.67
CA LYS A 179 -13.28 -7.61 5.98
C LYS A 179 -13.21 -7.47 4.46
N LYS A 180 -13.82 -6.42 3.89
CA LYS A 180 -13.74 -6.08 2.46
C LYS A 180 -12.29 -5.68 2.07
N GLU A 181 -11.72 -4.70 2.77
CA GLU A 181 -10.33 -4.27 2.60
C GLU A 181 -9.33 -5.42 2.83
N LEU A 182 -9.58 -6.29 3.83
CA LEU A 182 -8.75 -7.47 4.05
C LEU A 182 -8.70 -8.38 2.81
N ASN A 183 -9.86 -8.70 2.24
CA ASN A 183 -9.97 -9.53 1.04
C ASN A 183 -9.31 -8.85 -0.17
N GLU A 184 -9.45 -7.54 -0.29
CA GLU A 184 -8.84 -6.72 -1.34
C GLU A 184 -7.31 -6.73 -1.24
N ILE A 185 -6.74 -6.45 -0.06
CA ILE A 185 -5.28 -6.55 0.19
C ILE A 185 -4.75 -7.96 -0.10
N ILE A 186 -5.45 -9.01 0.34
CA ILE A 186 -5.05 -10.40 0.04
C ILE A 186 -5.07 -10.66 -1.47
N SER A 187 -6.03 -10.10 -2.20
CA SER A 187 -6.09 -10.18 -3.67
C SER A 187 -4.91 -9.44 -4.32
N LEU A 188 -4.60 -8.21 -3.89
CA LEU A 188 -3.47 -7.42 -4.40
C LEU A 188 -2.13 -8.11 -4.12
N VAL A 189 -1.94 -8.66 -2.91
CA VAL A 189 -0.75 -9.46 -2.53
C VAL A 189 -0.62 -10.70 -3.41
N ARG A 190 -1.73 -11.42 -3.68
CA ARG A 190 -1.72 -12.56 -4.62
C ARG A 190 -1.31 -12.11 -6.02
N THR A 191 -1.90 -11.04 -6.54
CA THR A 191 -1.59 -10.48 -7.86
C THR A 191 -0.11 -10.11 -7.97
N CYS A 192 0.43 -9.29 -7.04
CA CYS A 192 1.86 -8.94 -7.05
C CYS A 192 2.75 -10.20 -7.01
N LYS A 193 2.42 -11.19 -6.16
CA LYS A 193 3.16 -12.46 -6.09
C LYS A 193 3.16 -13.22 -7.42
N GLU A 194 2.00 -13.41 -8.05
CA GLU A 194 1.90 -14.12 -9.35
C GLU A 194 2.74 -13.43 -10.43
N TYR A 195 2.69 -12.10 -10.52
CA TYR A 195 3.50 -11.34 -11.47
C TYR A 195 5.00 -11.42 -11.14
N ILE A 196 5.43 -11.25 -9.88
CA ILE A 196 6.86 -11.36 -9.50
C ILE A 196 7.39 -12.77 -9.81
N VAL A 197 6.63 -13.83 -9.48
CA VAL A 197 7.01 -15.23 -9.78
C VAL A 197 7.13 -15.45 -11.29
N GLY A 198 6.13 -15.01 -12.05
CA GLY A 198 6.11 -15.15 -13.51
C GLY A 198 7.22 -14.38 -14.22
N LEU A 199 7.44 -13.12 -13.84
CA LEU A 199 8.55 -12.31 -14.37
C LEU A 199 9.92 -12.89 -13.97
N SER A 200 10.05 -13.47 -12.77
CA SER A 200 11.28 -14.16 -12.36
C SER A 200 11.56 -15.40 -13.22
N LEU A 201 10.53 -16.19 -13.56
CA LEU A 201 10.65 -17.33 -14.47
C LEU A 201 11.15 -16.91 -15.86
N GLU A 202 10.57 -15.85 -16.43
CA GLU A 202 10.96 -15.34 -17.75
C GLU A 202 12.36 -14.68 -17.76
N LEU A 203 12.76 -14.01 -16.67
CA LEU A 203 14.11 -13.49 -16.50
C LEU A 203 15.15 -14.62 -16.39
N GLU A 204 14.89 -15.66 -15.59
CA GLU A 204 15.76 -16.86 -15.53
C GLU A 204 15.82 -17.51 -16.93
N ARG A 205 14.67 -17.71 -17.58
CA ARG A 205 14.59 -18.29 -18.93
C ARG A 205 15.40 -17.53 -19.97
N ARG A 206 15.48 -16.20 -19.87
CA ARG A 206 16.30 -15.32 -20.72
C ARG A 206 17.80 -15.38 -20.39
N SER A 207 18.17 -15.64 -19.12
CA SER A 207 19.58 -15.81 -18.73
C SER A 207 20.19 -17.15 -19.15
N LEU A 208 19.36 -18.19 -19.38
CA LEU A 208 19.82 -19.51 -19.79
C LEU A 208 20.33 -19.52 -21.23
N GLN A 209 21.61 -19.86 -21.40
CA GLN A 209 22.21 -20.15 -22.71
C GLN A 209 22.20 -21.66 -22.97
N ASN A 210 21.95 -22.05 -24.24
CA ASN A 210 22.07 -23.43 -24.74
C ASN A 210 21.28 -24.53 -24.01
N ALA A 211 20.26 -24.18 -23.21
CA ALA A 211 19.41 -25.13 -22.48
C ALA A 211 17.94 -25.11 -22.97
N PRO A 212 17.65 -25.59 -24.20
CA PRO A 212 16.33 -25.41 -24.83
C PRO A 212 15.20 -26.13 -24.08
N ASN A 213 15.46 -27.34 -23.56
CA ASN A 213 14.48 -28.11 -22.76
C ASN A 213 14.07 -27.35 -21.50
N ARG A 214 15.06 -26.85 -20.74
CA ARG A 214 14.84 -26.05 -19.54
C ARG A 214 14.14 -24.71 -19.85
N SER A 215 14.47 -24.10 -21.00
CA SER A 215 13.79 -22.88 -21.47
C SER A 215 12.30 -23.12 -21.72
N ALA A 216 11.94 -24.27 -22.32
CA ALA A 216 10.55 -24.65 -22.54
C ALA A 216 9.81 -25.01 -21.24
N GLU A 217 10.46 -25.71 -20.30
CA GLU A 217 9.91 -25.96 -18.95
C GLU A 217 9.54 -24.65 -18.24
N LEU A 218 10.47 -23.70 -18.13
CA LEU A 218 10.24 -22.42 -17.46
C LEU A 218 9.10 -21.63 -18.12
N ALA A 219 9.03 -21.63 -19.46
CA ALA A 219 7.93 -21.02 -20.18
C ALA A 219 6.58 -21.71 -19.87
N ALA A 220 6.56 -23.05 -19.77
CA ALA A 220 5.36 -23.82 -19.45
C ALA A 220 4.87 -23.55 -18.02
N TYR A 221 5.77 -23.50 -17.03
CA TYR A 221 5.44 -23.10 -15.65
C TYR A 221 4.88 -21.68 -15.57
N PHE A 222 5.40 -20.75 -16.37
CA PHE A 222 4.87 -19.38 -16.43
C PHE A 222 3.41 -19.36 -16.95
N THR A 223 2.99 -20.32 -17.79
CA THR A 223 1.58 -20.45 -18.20
C THR A 223 0.61 -20.87 -17.08
N GLN A 224 1.13 -21.28 -15.91
CA GLN A 224 0.35 -21.65 -14.72
C GLN A 224 0.17 -20.46 -13.75
N CYS A 225 0.88 -19.35 -13.94
CA CYS A 225 0.72 -18.14 -13.12
C CYS A 225 -0.62 -17.46 -13.41
N ASP A 226 -1.27 -16.95 -12.35
CA ASP A 226 -2.57 -16.29 -12.45
C ASP A 226 -2.38 -14.79 -12.80
N LEU A 227 -2.38 -14.51 -14.10
CA LEU A 227 -2.14 -13.19 -14.68
C LEU A 227 -3.41 -12.64 -15.36
N GLN A 228 -3.42 -11.34 -15.68
CA GLN A 228 -4.48 -10.78 -16.52
C GLN A 228 -4.50 -11.46 -17.90
N PRO A 229 -5.67 -11.70 -18.51
CA PRO A 229 -5.80 -12.43 -19.78
C PRO A 229 -4.89 -11.92 -20.90
N THR A 230 -4.71 -10.60 -20.99
CA THR A 230 -3.79 -9.93 -21.92
C THR A 230 -2.35 -10.43 -21.81
N HIS A 231 -1.83 -10.56 -20.58
CA HIS A 231 -0.49 -11.09 -20.32
C HIS A 231 -0.45 -12.62 -20.46
N THR A 232 -1.49 -13.33 -20.02
CA THR A 232 -1.60 -14.80 -20.16
C THR A 232 -1.48 -15.23 -21.63
N VAL A 233 -2.11 -14.50 -22.56
CA VAL A 233 -1.97 -14.72 -24.01
C VAL A 233 -0.51 -14.58 -24.47
N LEU A 234 0.24 -13.58 -23.99
CA LEU A 234 1.65 -13.38 -24.35
C LEU A 234 2.52 -14.56 -23.87
N VAL A 235 2.32 -14.99 -22.63
CA VAL A 235 3.07 -16.10 -22.02
C VAL A 235 2.76 -17.43 -22.72
N LEU A 236 1.48 -17.73 -22.94
CA LEU A 236 1.07 -18.92 -23.70
C LEU A 236 1.65 -18.92 -25.12
N ARG A 237 1.69 -17.77 -25.79
CA ARG A 237 2.30 -17.65 -27.14
C ARG A 237 3.80 -17.95 -27.12
N ILE A 238 4.53 -17.55 -26.08
CA ILE A 238 5.96 -17.89 -25.91
C ILE A 238 6.11 -19.39 -25.70
N ALA A 239 5.38 -19.98 -24.74
CA ALA A 239 5.45 -21.40 -24.41
C ALA A 239 5.08 -22.30 -25.60
N MET A 240 3.98 -22.00 -26.30
CA MET A 240 3.52 -22.70 -27.50
C MET A 240 4.60 -22.74 -28.61
N ASN A 241 5.27 -21.60 -28.87
CA ASN A 241 6.32 -21.53 -29.89
C ASN A 241 7.60 -22.29 -29.46
N LEU A 242 7.92 -22.35 -28.17
CA LEU A 242 9.06 -23.14 -27.66
C LEU A 242 8.77 -24.64 -27.72
N MET A 243 7.59 -25.08 -27.28
CA MET A 243 7.16 -26.48 -27.36
C MET A 243 7.12 -26.99 -28.80
N PHE A 244 6.65 -26.18 -29.74
CA PHE A 244 6.63 -26.55 -31.16
C PHE A 244 8.04 -26.74 -31.74
N LYS A 245 9.01 -25.90 -31.34
CA LYS A 245 10.43 -26.05 -31.73
C LYS A 245 11.07 -27.32 -31.16
N LEU A 246 10.65 -27.76 -29.98
CA LEU A 246 11.02 -29.06 -29.39
C LEU A 246 10.22 -30.24 -29.97
N LYS A 247 9.33 -29.99 -30.94
CA LYS A 247 8.40 -30.98 -31.52
C LYS A 247 7.50 -31.66 -30.47
N ASN A 248 7.22 -30.96 -29.37
CA ASN A 248 6.25 -31.40 -28.36
C ASN A 248 4.83 -31.00 -28.80
N TYR A 249 4.33 -31.69 -29.83
CA TYR A 249 3.09 -31.38 -30.52
C TYR A 249 1.85 -31.57 -29.65
N LYS A 250 1.85 -32.56 -28.74
CA LYS A 250 0.75 -32.77 -27.78
C LYS A 250 0.53 -31.52 -26.91
N THR A 251 1.59 -31.10 -26.23
CA THR A 251 1.62 -29.94 -25.34
C THR A 251 1.40 -28.65 -26.12
N THR A 252 1.96 -28.52 -27.33
CA THR A 252 1.70 -27.37 -28.20
C THR A 252 0.21 -27.23 -28.52
N SER A 253 -0.49 -28.34 -28.83
CA SER A 253 -1.93 -28.32 -29.14
C SER A 253 -2.78 -27.88 -27.94
N VAL A 254 -2.46 -28.33 -26.73
CA VAL A 254 -3.18 -27.93 -25.50
C VAL A 254 -2.94 -26.46 -25.17
N LEU A 255 -1.69 -26.00 -25.21
CA LEU A 255 -1.38 -24.57 -25.02
C LEU A 255 -2.05 -23.70 -26.09
N ALA A 256 -2.07 -24.13 -27.35
CA ALA A 256 -2.74 -23.40 -28.43
C ALA A 256 -4.27 -23.34 -28.26
N LYS A 257 -4.90 -24.39 -27.69
CA LYS A 257 -6.34 -24.37 -27.34
C LYS A 257 -6.60 -23.35 -26.22
N ARG A 258 -5.80 -23.37 -25.15
CA ARG A 258 -5.86 -22.35 -24.07
C ARG A 258 -5.69 -20.91 -24.59
N VAL A 259 -4.89 -20.70 -25.65
CA VAL A 259 -4.80 -19.38 -26.31
C VAL A 259 -6.11 -19.00 -26.99
N LEU A 260 -6.79 -19.93 -27.66
CA LEU A 260 -8.07 -19.65 -28.33
C LEU A 260 -9.21 -19.38 -27.33
N ASP A 261 -9.21 -20.06 -26.18
CA ASP A 261 -10.19 -19.86 -25.11
C ASP A 261 -10.18 -18.42 -24.54
N LEU A 262 -9.02 -17.74 -24.61
CA LEU A 262 -8.84 -16.34 -24.19
C LEU A 262 -9.22 -15.31 -25.27
N ALA A 263 -9.75 -15.75 -26.42
CA ALA A 263 -10.21 -14.92 -27.54
C ALA A 263 -9.28 -13.73 -27.93
N PRO A 264 -7.98 -13.97 -28.20
CA PRO A 264 -7.02 -12.92 -28.57
C PRO A 264 -7.26 -12.41 -30.01
N SER A 265 -6.40 -11.48 -30.45
CA SER A 265 -6.47 -10.94 -31.81
C SER A 265 -6.48 -12.02 -32.91
N THR A 266 -7.10 -11.69 -34.04
CA THR A 266 -7.31 -12.60 -35.19
C THR A 266 -6.01 -13.25 -35.66
N ASP A 267 -4.89 -12.52 -35.67
CA ASP A 267 -3.58 -13.04 -36.05
C ASP A 267 -3.06 -14.12 -35.11
N ILE A 268 -3.22 -13.92 -33.80
CA ILE A 268 -2.83 -14.90 -32.77
C ILE A 268 -3.73 -16.13 -32.86
N CYS A 269 -5.05 -15.93 -33.03
CA CYS A 269 -6.00 -17.02 -33.28
C CYS A 269 -5.62 -17.85 -34.53
N ASN A 270 -5.25 -17.18 -35.62
CA ASN A 270 -4.83 -17.84 -36.86
C ASN A 270 -3.48 -18.57 -36.71
N GLN A 271 -2.54 -18.03 -35.93
CA GLN A 271 -1.29 -18.72 -35.57
C GLN A 271 -1.58 -19.99 -34.75
N ALA A 272 -2.42 -19.90 -33.71
CA ALA A 272 -2.78 -21.03 -32.84
C ALA A 272 -3.48 -22.16 -33.63
N ARG A 273 -4.49 -21.84 -34.45
CA ARG A 273 -5.19 -22.82 -35.31
C ARG A 273 -4.24 -23.55 -36.27
N LYS A 274 -3.30 -22.83 -36.89
CA LYS A 274 -2.27 -23.44 -37.76
C LYS A 274 -1.39 -24.42 -37.00
N LEU A 275 -0.94 -24.07 -35.79
CA LEU A 275 -0.11 -24.94 -34.96
C LEU A 275 -0.86 -26.18 -34.45
N ILE A 276 -2.15 -26.06 -34.12
CA ILE A 276 -3.01 -27.21 -33.80
C ILE A 276 -3.09 -28.17 -35.00
N ALA A 277 -3.44 -27.67 -36.19
CA ALA A 277 -3.56 -28.50 -37.39
C ALA A 277 -2.25 -29.19 -37.82
N VAL A 278 -1.09 -28.56 -37.59
CA VAL A 278 0.22 -29.20 -37.81
C VAL A 278 0.52 -30.24 -36.72
N SER A 279 0.18 -29.95 -35.47
CA SER A 279 0.36 -30.89 -34.35
C SER A 279 -0.50 -32.17 -34.53
N GLU A 280 -1.72 -32.02 -35.04
CA GLU A 280 -2.63 -33.12 -35.39
C GLU A 280 -2.09 -33.99 -36.52
N LYS A 281 -1.54 -33.39 -37.58
CA LYS A 281 -0.86 -34.14 -38.66
C LYS A 281 0.38 -34.91 -38.20
N ASN A 282 1.05 -34.43 -37.16
CA ASN A 282 2.23 -35.08 -36.56
C ASN A 282 1.88 -36.02 -35.39
N GLY A 283 0.61 -36.43 -35.26
CA GLY A 283 0.19 -37.55 -34.39
C GLY A 283 0.13 -37.24 -32.88
N LEU A 284 0.08 -35.98 -32.46
CA LEU A 284 -0.02 -35.57 -31.04
C LEU A 284 1.01 -36.26 -30.11
N SER A 285 2.22 -36.48 -30.60
CA SER A 285 3.34 -37.00 -29.82
C SER A 285 4.15 -35.86 -29.17
N ASN A 286 4.96 -36.22 -28.16
CA ASN A 286 6.01 -35.36 -27.62
C ASN A 286 7.35 -36.08 -27.82
N GLU A 287 8.28 -35.46 -28.56
CA GLU A 287 9.61 -36.04 -28.84
C GLU A 287 10.55 -35.95 -27.63
N ILE A 288 10.36 -34.95 -26.76
CA ILE A 288 11.22 -34.69 -25.60
C ILE A 288 10.39 -34.74 -24.31
N GLN A 289 10.79 -35.61 -23.38
CA GLN A 289 10.24 -35.62 -22.02
C GLN A 289 10.75 -34.39 -21.25
N LEU A 290 9.81 -33.59 -20.73
CA LEU A 290 10.06 -32.41 -19.90
C LEU A 290 9.45 -32.65 -18.52
N ASN A 291 9.92 -31.94 -17.49
CA ASN A 291 9.31 -31.96 -16.16
C ASN A 291 8.03 -31.10 -16.07
N TYR A 292 7.12 -31.28 -17.02
CA TYR A 292 5.87 -30.54 -17.13
C TYR A 292 4.75 -31.48 -17.56
N ASP A 293 3.67 -31.51 -16.78
CA ASP A 293 2.45 -32.26 -17.06
C ASP A 293 1.25 -31.31 -16.98
N GLU A 294 0.39 -31.37 -17.99
CA GLU A 294 -0.81 -30.56 -18.13
C GLU A 294 -2.00 -31.18 -17.39
N LEU A 295 -1.96 -32.51 -17.17
CA LEU A 295 -3.02 -33.27 -16.51
C LEU A 295 -2.83 -33.34 -14.99
N ASN A 296 -1.63 -33.03 -14.48
CA ASN A 296 -1.30 -33.03 -13.07
C ASN A 296 -1.06 -31.59 -12.55
N PRO A 297 -2.03 -30.98 -11.84
CA PRO A 297 -1.86 -29.66 -11.27
C PRO A 297 -0.61 -29.56 -10.38
N SER A 298 0.17 -28.52 -10.61
CA SER A 298 1.42 -28.26 -9.90
C SER A 298 1.53 -26.79 -9.51
N VAL A 299 2.31 -26.50 -8.47
CA VAL A 299 2.70 -25.14 -8.09
C VAL A 299 4.20 -24.97 -8.24
N VAL A 300 4.66 -23.80 -8.69
CA VAL A 300 6.08 -23.57 -8.93
C VAL A 300 6.82 -23.33 -7.62
N CYS A 301 7.87 -24.12 -7.37
CA CYS A 301 8.84 -23.83 -6.31
C CYS A 301 9.60 -22.55 -6.65
N CYS A 302 9.36 -21.47 -5.90
CA CYS A 302 9.97 -20.16 -6.10
C CYS A 302 11.45 -20.09 -5.68
N GLY A 303 12.05 -21.23 -5.32
CA GLY A 303 13.46 -21.38 -4.95
C GLY A 303 14.30 -22.06 -6.03
N SER A 304 13.71 -23.03 -6.76
CA SER A 304 14.38 -23.85 -7.78
C SER A 304 13.72 -23.76 -9.16
N PHE A 305 12.58 -23.07 -9.28
CA PHE A 305 11.73 -23.00 -10.46
C PHE A 305 11.45 -24.39 -11.06
N THR A 306 11.07 -25.32 -10.18
CA THR A 306 10.61 -26.69 -10.52
C THR A 306 9.18 -26.87 -10.01
N PRO A 307 8.36 -27.72 -10.63
CA PRO A 307 7.03 -28.02 -10.10
C PRO A 307 7.13 -28.67 -8.72
N ILE A 308 6.07 -28.46 -7.95
CA ILE A 308 5.67 -29.19 -6.75
C ILE A 308 4.30 -29.75 -7.08
N PHE A 309 4.18 -31.06 -7.26
CA PHE A 309 2.94 -31.71 -7.66
C PHE A 309 1.94 -31.84 -6.50
N THR A 310 0.68 -32.12 -6.81
CA THR A 310 -0.31 -32.44 -5.77
C THR A 310 0.13 -33.67 -4.96
N GLY A 311 0.09 -33.56 -3.63
CA GLY A 311 0.60 -34.58 -2.70
C GLY A 311 2.03 -34.35 -2.18
N GLU A 312 2.86 -33.55 -2.86
CA GLU A 312 4.18 -33.18 -2.33
C GLU A 312 4.09 -32.21 -1.14
N THR A 313 5.05 -32.31 -0.21
CA THR A 313 5.18 -31.37 0.90
C THR A 313 5.62 -30.00 0.40
N LYS A 314 4.82 -28.97 0.66
CA LYS A 314 5.11 -27.57 0.29
C LYS A 314 5.13 -26.67 1.51
N ILE A 315 6.05 -25.71 1.50
CA ILE A 315 6.17 -24.65 2.50
C ILE A 315 5.80 -23.33 1.83
N THR A 316 5.20 -22.41 2.59
CA THR A 316 4.85 -21.06 2.12
C THR A 316 5.69 -19.99 2.80
N CYS A 317 5.95 -18.90 2.08
CA CYS A 317 6.38 -17.63 2.68
C CYS A 317 5.21 -16.98 3.43
N CYS A 318 5.42 -16.54 4.68
CA CYS A 318 4.36 -16.00 5.54
C CYS A 318 3.76 -14.69 5.01
N PHE A 319 4.56 -13.92 4.28
CA PHE A 319 4.19 -12.60 3.78
C PHE A 319 3.56 -12.67 2.38
N CYS A 320 4.33 -13.08 1.36
CA CYS A 320 3.86 -13.07 -0.03
C CYS A 320 3.20 -14.38 -0.48
N LEU A 321 3.08 -15.39 0.39
CA LEU A 321 2.38 -16.65 0.10
C LEU A 321 2.93 -17.42 -1.12
N SER A 322 4.20 -17.23 -1.45
CA SER A 322 4.93 -18.00 -2.47
C SER A 322 5.29 -19.40 -1.98
N TYR A 323 5.28 -20.37 -2.88
CA TYR A 323 5.48 -21.80 -2.57
C TYR A 323 6.95 -22.22 -2.73
N TYR A 324 7.41 -23.07 -1.82
CA TYR A 324 8.77 -23.59 -1.77
C TYR A 324 8.80 -25.07 -1.41
N LYS A 325 9.84 -25.77 -1.88
CA LYS A 325 10.19 -27.13 -1.41
C LYS A 325 10.80 -27.06 0.00
N PRO A 326 10.72 -28.12 0.83
CA PRO A 326 11.17 -28.07 2.23
C PRO A 326 12.65 -27.72 2.44
N CYS A 327 13.51 -27.97 1.45
CA CYS A 327 14.92 -27.60 1.46
C CYS A 327 15.20 -26.08 1.46
N TYR A 328 14.16 -25.24 1.38
CA TYR A 328 14.25 -23.79 1.51
C TYR A 328 13.73 -23.24 2.85
N ILE A 329 13.36 -24.09 3.82
CA ILE A 329 13.00 -23.64 5.17
C ILE A 329 14.12 -22.81 5.81
N ASN A 330 13.75 -21.80 6.61
CA ASN A 330 14.65 -20.86 7.29
C ASN A 330 15.59 -20.06 6.36
N LYS A 331 15.23 -19.93 5.06
CA LYS A 331 15.92 -19.05 4.11
C LYS A 331 15.05 -17.85 3.78
N ILE A 332 15.71 -16.75 3.37
CA ILE A 332 15.02 -15.56 2.87
C ILE A 332 14.28 -15.91 1.57
N CYS A 333 13.01 -15.52 1.49
CA CYS A 333 12.15 -15.70 0.33
C CYS A 333 12.70 -14.94 -0.88
N ARG A 334 13.07 -15.66 -1.95
CA ARG A 334 13.56 -15.08 -3.21
C ARG A 334 12.56 -14.15 -3.90
N ILE A 335 11.26 -14.35 -3.69
CA ILE A 335 10.20 -13.51 -4.27
C ILE A 335 10.14 -12.17 -3.54
N CYS A 336 9.75 -12.15 -2.26
CA CYS A 336 9.60 -10.89 -1.52
C CYS A 336 10.89 -10.31 -0.94
N LYS A 337 12.04 -11.01 -1.01
CA LYS A 337 13.37 -10.59 -0.54
C LYS A 337 13.50 -10.23 0.97
N ILE A 338 12.40 -10.23 1.74
CA ILE A 338 12.34 -9.75 3.14
C ILE A 338 12.00 -10.82 4.18
N ALA A 339 11.06 -11.72 3.87
CA ALA A 339 10.50 -12.67 4.83
C ALA A 339 11.16 -14.06 4.77
N GLU A 340 11.16 -14.74 5.90
CA GLU A 340 11.64 -16.12 6.05
C GLU A 340 10.61 -17.14 5.52
N ILE A 341 11.11 -18.23 4.95
CA ILE A 341 10.29 -19.32 4.41
C ILE A 341 9.99 -20.34 5.52
N GLY A 342 8.70 -20.56 5.80
CA GLY A 342 8.21 -21.60 6.71
C GLY A 342 7.95 -21.18 8.15
N THR A 343 8.21 -19.93 8.50
CA THR A 343 7.88 -19.34 9.80
C THR A 343 6.36 -19.33 10.01
N LYS A 344 5.91 -19.35 11.27
CA LYS A 344 4.48 -19.21 11.61
C LYS A 344 4.25 -17.79 12.13
N ALA A 345 3.49 -16.99 11.39
CA ALA A 345 3.19 -15.60 11.72
C ALA A 345 1.71 -15.29 11.43
N ALA A 346 1.16 -14.27 12.08
CA ALA A 346 -0.27 -13.96 12.02
C ALA A 346 -0.76 -13.46 10.64
N GLY A 347 0.12 -12.89 9.83
CA GLY A 347 -0.18 -12.37 8.50
C GLY A 347 -1.11 -11.15 8.49
N PHE A 348 -1.83 -11.00 7.39
CA PHE A 348 -2.85 -9.96 7.22
C PHE A 348 -4.08 -10.31 8.06
N SER A 349 -4.52 -9.36 8.88
CA SER A 349 -5.70 -9.52 9.74
C SER A 349 -6.34 -8.16 10.02
N ILE A 350 -7.64 -8.18 10.30
CA ILE A 350 -8.40 -6.96 10.65
C ILE A 350 -7.82 -6.37 11.93
N GLN A 351 -7.56 -5.07 11.93
CA GLN A 351 -6.94 -4.35 13.04
C GLN A 351 -8.04 -3.78 13.94
N ALA A 352 -8.90 -4.68 14.44
CA ALA A 352 -10.15 -4.33 15.14
C ALA A 352 -9.96 -3.69 16.53
N ASN A 353 -8.74 -3.74 17.09
CA ASN A 353 -8.42 -3.17 18.40
C ASN A 353 -7.50 -1.95 18.25
N ILE A 354 -8.04 -0.85 17.74
CA ILE A 354 -7.67 0.46 18.27
C ILE A 354 -8.82 0.87 19.17
N ASN A 355 -8.60 0.82 20.49
CA ASN A 355 -9.52 1.39 21.46
C ASN A 355 -9.43 2.92 21.37
N ILE A 356 -10.02 3.49 20.32
CA ILE A 356 -10.41 4.90 20.30
C ILE A 356 -11.68 4.96 21.14
N SER A 357 -11.54 4.95 22.46
CA SER A 357 -12.64 5.21 23.37
C SER A 357 -13.06 6.66 23.19
N PRO A 358 -14.30 6.96 22.76
CA PRO A 358 -14.80 8.33 22.80
C PRO A 358 -15.06 8.67 24.27
N SER A 359 -14.20 9.52 24.83
CA SER A 359 -14.40 10.20 26.13
C SER A 359 -14.89 11.61 25.88
#